data_AF-A0AAU4BB47-F1
#
_entry.id   AF-A0AAU4BB47-F1
#
_cell.length_a   1.000
_cell.length_b   1.000
_cell.length_c   1.000
_cell.angle_alpha   90.00
_cell.angle_beta   90.00
_cell.angle_gamma   90.00
#
_symmetry.space_group_name_H-M   'P 1'
#
loop_
_entity.id
_entity.type
_entity.pdbx_description
1 polymer ?
#
loop_
_entity_poly.entity_id
_entity_poly.type
_entity_poly.pdbx_seq_one_letter_code
_entity_poly.pdbx_strand_id
1 'polypeptide(L)'
;MRELLITVVVTLVTAGLQITLKGLSRTELPNKRHGLTREDGLFWTDWTIAAGLALASTLVVASSKNLPVPMSQVLLCLVAILLGCTAFPFLLRLFAYENGAKIKEWGWLKMGWIFIANGAGGMILLSAVAVGVKVYG
;
A
#
# COMPACT_ATOMS: atom_id res chain seq x y z
N MET A 1 19.89 8.38 -4.50
CA MET A 1 19.33 8.00 -5.82
C MET A 1 19.24 6.49 -6.01
N ARG A 2 20.31 5.70 -5.76
CA ARG A 2 20.29 4.24 -5.90
C ARG A 2 19.23 3.54 -5.03
N GLU A 3 19.10 3.96 -3.77
CA GLU A 3 18.14 3.38 -2.81
C GLU A 3 16.69 3.63 -3.24
N LEU A 4 16.37 4.87 -3.64
CA LEU A 4 15.05 5.23 -4.16
C LEU A 4 14.67 4.39 -5.39
N LEU A 5 15.63 4.15 -6.30
CA LEU A 5 15.43 3.30 -7.46
C LEU A 5 15.12 1.84 -7.05
N ILE A 6 15.87 1.29 -6.09
CA ILE A 6 15.62 -0.06 -5.55
C ILE A 6 14.23 -0.13 -4.93
N THR A 7 13.82 0.87 -4.15
CA THR A 7 12.49 0.93 -3.55
C THR A 7 11.40 0.92 -4.62
N VAL A 8 11.50 1.78 -5.63
CA VAL A 8 10.52 1.86 -6.73
C VAL A 8 10.43 0.53 -7.47
N VAL A 9 11.57 -0.10 -7.79
CA VAL A 9 11.59 -1.40 -8.47
C VAL A 9 10.93 -2.48 -7.63
N VAL A 10 11.26 -2.59 -6.34
CA VAL A 10 10.64 -3.56 -5.44
C VAL A 10 9.13 -3.33 -5.36
N THR A 11 8.68 -2.09 -5.19
CA THR A 11 7.24 -1.77 -5.15
C THR A 11 6.51 -2.17 -6.43
N LEU A 12 7.06 -1.86 -7.61
CA LEU A 12 6.47 -2.23 -8.89
C LEU A 12 6.41 -3.75 -9.08
N VAL A 13 7.48 -4.46 -8.73
CA VAL A 13 7.54 -5.93 -8.81
C VAL A 13 6.56 -6.57 -7.84
N THR A 14 6.48 -6.10 -6.59
CA THR A 14 5.51 -6.61 -5.60
C THR A 14 4.07 -6.37 -6.08
N ALA A 15 3.76 -5.18 -6.60
CA ALA A 15 2.44 -4.88 -7.16
C ALA A 15 2.10 -5.80 -8.34
N GLY A 16 3.03 -5.98 -9.28
CA GLY A 16 2.87 -6.87 -10.42
C GLY A 16 2.68 -8.33 -10.00
N LEU A 17 3.45 -8.81 -9.02
CA LEU A 17 3.29 -10.15 -8.45
C LEU A 17 1.94 -10.32 -7.75
N GLN A 18 1.49 -9.36 -6.95
CA GLN A 18 0.17 -9.41 -6.32
C GLN A 18 -0.96 -9.47 -7.35
N ILE A 19 -0.90 -8.65 -8.41
CA ILE A 19 -1.85 -8.70 -9.51
C ILE A 19 -1.81 -10.06 -10.20
N THR A 20 -0.62 -10.60 -10.48
CA THR A 20 -0.46 -11.88 -11.17
C THR A 20 -0.96 -13.06 -10.32
N LEU A 21 -0.67 -13.08 -9.02
CA LEU A 21 -1.14 -14.12 -8.10
C LEU A 21 -2.66 -14.06 -7.89
N LYS A 22 -3.24 -12.86 -7.77
CA LYS A 22 -4.71 -12.69 -7.81
C LYS A 22 -5.26 -13.13 -9.17
N GLY A 23 -4.56 -12.82 -10.25
CA GLY A 23 -4.73 -13.32 -11.62
C GLY A 23 -4.99 -14.82 -11.67
N LEU A 24 -3.97 -15.57 -11.27
CA LEU A 24 -3.95 -17.02 -11.31
C LEU A 24 -4.97 -17.66 -10.36
N SER A 25 -5.19 -17.07 -9.17
CA SER A 25 -6.15 -17.61 -8.20
C SER A 25 -7.61 -17.36 -8.55
N ARG A 26 -7.90 -16.37 -9.40
CA ARG A 26 -9.26 -15.96 -9.79
C ARG A 26 -9.50 -15.98 -11.30
N THR A 27 -8.72 -16.80 -12.01
CA THR A 27 -8.99 -17.08 -13.42
C THR A 27 -10.31 -17.84 -13.52
N GLU A 28 -11.24 -17.35 -14.36
CA GLU A 28 -12.55 -17.97 -14.52
C GLU A 28 -12.39 -19.41 -15.01
N LEU A 29 -12.75 -20.37 -14.16
CA LEU A 29 -12.84 -21.79 -14.52
C LEU A 29 -14.26 -22.07 -15.05
N PRO A 30 -14.42 -22.95 -16.05
CA PRO A 30 -15.74 -23.36 -16.51
C PRO A 30 -16.61 -23.79 -15.32
N ASN A 31 -17.83 -23.24 -15.22
CA ASN A 31 -18.79 -23.44 -14.12
C ASN A 31 -18.43 -22.83 -12.75
N LYS A 32 -17.38 -21.99 -12.63
CA LYS A 32 -17.11 -21.23 -11.40
C LYS A 32 -17.36 -19.74 -11.59
N ARG A 33 -18.14 -19.14 -10.69
CA ARG A 33 -18.47 -17.69 -10.66
C ARG A 33 -17.34 -16.80 -10.10
N HIS A 34 -16.17 -17.36 -9.81
CA HIS A 34 -15.05 -16.63 -9.20
C HIS A 34 -14.11 -16.15 -10.30
N GLY A 35 -14.42 -14.97 -10.83
CA GLY A 35 -13.58 -14.24 -11.78
C GLY A 35 -12.89 -13.05 -11.12
N LEU A 36 -11.87 -12.52 -11.78
CA LEU A 36 -11.25 -11.26 -11.37
C LEU A 36 -12.24 -10.10 -11.51
N THR A 37 -12.38 -9.35 -10.43
CA THR A 37 -13.16 -8.13 -10.42
C THR A 37 -12.23 -6.93 -10.39
N ARG A 38 -12.74 -5.77 -10.77
CA ARG A 38 -11.98 -4.53 -10.77
C ARG A 38 -11.55 -4.10 -9.36
N GLU A 39 -12.29 -4.49 -8.33
CA GLU A 39 -11.99 -4.23 -6.93
C GLU A 39 -10.73 -4.98 -6.46
N ASP A 40 -10.35 -6.05 -7.16
CA ASP A 40 -9.14 -6.81 -6.86
C ASP A 40 -7.85 -6.04 -7.15
N GLY A 41 -7.95 -4.95 -7.91
CA GLY A 41 -6.88 -3.99 -8.16
C GLY A 41 -6.59 -3.03 -7.00
N LEU A 42 -7.35 -3.11 -5.89
CA LEU A 42 -7.02 -2.39 -4.65
C LEU A 42 -5.95 -3.15 -3.85
N PHE A 43 -4.84 -2.46 -3.57
CA PHE A 43 -3.68 -2.96 -2.82
C PHE A 43 -3.27 -2.03 -1.68
N TRP A 44 -3.95 -0.90 -1.51
CA TRP A 44 -3.61 0.11 -0.51
C TRP A 44 -3.57 -0.44 0.92
N THR A 45 -4.43 -1.41 1.25
CA THR A 45 -4.43 -2.11 2.54
C THR A 45 -3.15 -2.88 2.74
N ASP A 46 -2.75 -3.66 1.74
CA ASP A 46 -1.55 -4.50 1.78
C ASP A 46 -0.31 -3.61 1.93
N TRP A 47 -0.27 -2.49 1.22
CA TRP A 47 0.84 -1.54 1.27
C TRP A 47 0.90 -0.79 2.61
N THR A 48 -0.24 -0.45 3.20
CA THR A 48 -0.31 0.17 4.53
C THR A 48 0.15 -0.79 5.62
N ILE A 49 -0.26 -2.06 5.55
CA ILE A 49 0.19 -3.12 6.48
C ILE A 49 1.69 -3.36 6.31
N ALA A 50 2.16 -3.49 5.06
CA ALA A 50 3.58 -3.65 4.77
C ALA A 50 4.41 -2.48 5.30
N ALA A 51 3.91 -1.24 5.21
CA ALA A 51 4.55 -0.07 5.80
C ALA A 51 4.69 -0.19 7.32
N GLY A 52 3.62 -0.63 8.00
CA GLY A 52 3.62 -0.87 9.44
C GLY A 52 4.65 -1.93 9.86
N LEU A 53 4.68 -3.06 9.15
CA LEU A 53 5.66 -4.13 9.39
C LEU A 53 7.09 -3.65 9.12
N ALA A 54 7.32 -2.96 8.00
CA ALA A 54 8.63 -2.43 7.65
C ALA A 54 9.15 -1.43 8.69
N LEU A 55 8.28 -0.52 9.16
CA LEU A 55 8.63 0.42 10.22
C LEU A 55 8.94 -0.30 11.53
N ALA A 56 8.12 -1.27 11.95
CA ALA A 56 8.34 -2.04 13.17
C ALA A 56 9.67 -2.82 13.12
N SER A 57 9.93 -3.54 12.03
CA SER A 57 11.20 -4.26 11.83
C SER A 57 12.40 -3.32 11.81
N THR A 58 12.27 -2.17 11.14
CA THR A 58 13.31 -1.12 11.12
C THR A 58 13.66 -0.67 12.52
N LEU A 59 12.67 -0.35 13.36
CA LEU A 59 12.88 0.13 14.72
C LEU A 59 13.48 -0.94 15.64
N VAL A 60 13.00 -2.19 15.54
CA VAL A 60 13.53 -3.31 16.33
C VAL A 60 15.01 -3.54 16.00
N VAL A 61 15.37 -3.56 14.71
CA VAL A 61 16.76 -3.76 14.28
C VAL A 61 17.64 -2.54 14.59
N ALA A 62 17.09 -1.32 14.54
CA ALA A 62 17.81 -0.11 14.94
C ALA A 62 18.12 -0.13 16.44
N SER A 63 17.13 -0.51 17.25
CA SER A 63 17.26 -0.62 18.70
C SER A 63 18.27 -1.69 19.09
N SER A 64 18.29 -2.85 18.43
CA SER A 64 19.26 -3.91 18.75
C SER A 64 20.69 -3.55 18.40
N LYS A 65 20.88 -2.62 17.45
CA LYS A 65 22.19 -2.10 17.02
C LYS A 65 22.56 -0.75 17.66
N ASN A 66 21.74 -0.23 18.58
CA ASN A 66 21.91 1.10 19.19
C ASN A 66 22.08 2.23 18.16
N LEU A 67 21.35 2.17 17.04
CA LEU A 67 21.40 3.19 16.00
C LEU A 67 20.51 4.39 16.34
N PRO A 68 20.88 5.62 15.93
CA PRO A 68 20.06 6.80 16.14
C PRO A 68 18.75 6.70 15.35
N VAL A 69 17.63 6.92 16.04
CA VAL A 69 16.28 6.84 15.43
C VAL A 69 15.72 8.25 15.19
N PRO A 70 15.34 8.61 13.96
CA PRO A 70 14.77 9.92 13.65
C PRO A 70 13.30 10.01 14.10
N MET A 71 13.10 10.26 15.40
CA MET A 71 11.77 10.18 16.04
C MET A 71 10.67 11.02 15.38
N SER A 72 10.98 12.21 14.86
CA SER A 72 9.98 13.05 14.18
C SER A 72 9.41 12.37 12.93
N GLN A 73 10.24 11.68 12.15
CA GLN A 73 9.81 10.98 10.94
C GLN A 73 9.10 9.66 11.26
N VAL A 74 9.55 8.98 12.31
CA VAL A 74 8.85 7.80 12.86
C VAL A 74 7.44 8.18 13.28
N LEU A 75 7.26 9.27 14.03
CA LEU A 75 5.95 9.75 14.45
C LEU A 75 5.06 10.13 13.26
N LEU A 76 5.59 10.86 12.27
CA LEU A 76 4.84 11.20 11.07
C LEU A 76 4.43 9.96 10.27
N CYS A 77 5.32 8.97 10.15
CA CYS A 77 5.03 7.69 9.50
C CYS A 77 3.94 6.92 10.26
N LEU A 78 4.01 6.87 11.60
CA LEU A 78 2.99 6.24 12.43
C LEU A 78 1.63 6.91 12.25
N VAL A 79 1.57 8.25 12.25
CA VAL A 79 0.33 8.99 11.98
C VAL A 79 -0.21 8.66 10.59
N ALA A 80 0.64 8.62 9.55
CA ALA A 80 0.23 8.25 8.20
C ALA A 80 -0.34 6.83 8.12
N ILE A 81 0.29 5.86 8.79
CA ILE A 81 -0.21 4.48 8.89
C ILE A 81 -1.56 4.44 9.62
N LEU A 82 -1.67 5.14 10.76
CA LEU A 82 -2.93 5.19 11.52
C LEU A 82 -4.07 5.80 10.69
N LEU A 83 -3.81 6.90 9.99
CA LEU A 83 -4.78 7.50 9.08
C LEU A 83 -5.15 6.57 7.92
N GLY A 84 -4.17 5.84 7.37
CA GLY A 84 -4.38 4.79 6.39
C GLY A 84 -5.30 3.68 6.91
N CYS A 85 -5.11 3.23 8.15
CA CYS A 85 -5.91 2.16 8.75
C CYS A 85 -7.30 2.60 9.21
N THR A 86 -7.52 3.90 9.48
CA THR A 86 -8.76 4.40 10.13
C THR A 86 -9.54 5.35 9.23
N ALA A 87 -9.01 6.55 9.00
CA ALA A 87 -9.69 7.60 8.25
C ALA A 87 -9.84 7.24 6.77
N PHE A 88 -8.83 6.64 6.17
CA PHE A 88 -8.82 6.36 4.73
C PHE A 88 -9.91 5.39 4.27
N PRO A 89 -10.17 4.23 4.93
CA PRO A 89 -11.30 3.37 4.56
C PRO A 89 -12.65 4.08 4.68
N PHE A 90 -12.81 4.97 5.66
CA PHE A 90 -14.02 5.78 5.79
C PHE A 90 -14.16 6.79 4.65
N LEU A 91 -13.07 7.48 4.27
CA LEU A 91 -13.05 8.41 3.13
C LEU A 91 -13.36 7.67 1.81
N LEU A 92 -12.75 6.51 1.58
CA LEU A 92 -13.06 5.70 0.40
C LEU A 92 -14.54 5.34 0.38
N ARG A 93 -15.11 4.89 1.51
CA ARG A 93 -16.54 4.56 1.59
C ARG A 93 -17.45 5.73 1.24
N LEU A 94 -17.13 6.95 1.68
CA LEU A 94 -17.93 8.15 1.40
C LEU A 94 -17.80 8.62 -0.05
N PHE A 95 -16.59 8.65 -0.58
CA PHE A 95 -16.31 9.31 -1.86
C PHE A 95 -16.17 8.35 -3.03
N ALA A 96 -15.52 7.21 -2.82
CA ALA A 96 -15.11 6.27 -3.87
C ALA A 96 -16.13 5.16 -4.14
N TYR A 97 -17.08 4.89 -3.25
CA TYR A 97 -18.07 3.82 -3.41
C TYR A 97 -19.49 4.36 -3.70
N GLU A 98 -20.21 3.63 -4.54
CA GLU A 98 -21.61 3.82 -4.90
C GLU A 98 -22.55 2.93 -4.06
N ASN A 99 -23.86 3.14 -4.22
CA ASN A 99 -24.87 2.28 -3.62
C ASN A 99 -24.66 0.82 -4.06
N GLY A 100 -24.53 -0.10 -3.10
CA GLY A 100 -24.19 -1.50 -3.36
C GLY A 100 -22.70 -1.84 -3.25
N ALA A 101 -21.89 -0.97 -2.62
CA ALA A 101 -20.47 -1.19 -2.33
C ALA A 101 -19.58 -1.40 -3.57
N LYS A 102 -20.01 -0.87 -4.73
CA LYS A 102 -19.21 -0.86 -5.96
C LYS A 102 -18.35 0.39 -6.03
N ILE A 103 -17.09 0.25 -6.44
CA ILE A 103 -16.21 1.41 -6.70
C ILE A 103 -16.75 2.23 -7.87
N LYS A 104 -16.88 3.55 -7.68
CA LYS A 104 -17.27 4.51 -8.70
C LYS A 104 -16.31 4.46 -9.90
N GLU A 105 -16.87 4.43 -11.09
CA GLU A 105 -16.10 4.55 -12.32
C GLU A 105 -15.72 6.02 -12.55
N TRP A 106 -14.42 6.32 -12.54
CA TRP A 106 -13.95 7.70 -12.65
C TRP A 106 -12.58 7.77 -13.33
N GLY A 107 -12.34 8.81 -14.14
CA GLY A 107 -11.11 8.99 -14.93
C GLY A 107 -11.07 8.23 -16.26
N TRP A 108 -10.01 8.45 -17.06
CA TRP A 108 -9.92 7.96 -18.45
C TRP A 108 -9.99 6.43 -18.57
N LEU A 109 -9.34 5.70 -17.66
CA LEU A 109 -9.38 4.23 -17.62
C LEU A 109 -10.51 3.69 -16.74
N LYS A 110 -11.44 4.55 -16.32
CA LYS A 110 -12.44 4.31 -15.26
C LYS A 110 -11.85 3.98 -13.88
N MET A 111 -10.54 3.70 -13.76
CA MET A 111 -9.78 3.26 -12.58
C MET A 111 -9.30 4.37 -11.62
N GLY A 112 -9.78 5.60 -11.73
CA GLY A 112 -9.26 6.75 -10.97
C GLY A 112 -9.20 6.54 -9.46
N TRP A 113 -10.27 6.02 -8.85
CA TRP A 113 -10.29 5.74 -7.41
C TRP A 113 -9.33 4.64 -6.98
N ILE A 114 -9.07 3.66 -7.85
CA ILE A 114 -8.09 2.59 -7.59
C ILE A 114 -6.67 3.17 -7.58
N PHE A 115 -6.37 4.05 -8.54
CA PHE A 115 -5.08 4.74 -8.56
C PHE A 115 -4.89 5.67 -7.35
N ILE A 116 -5.92 6.40 -6.93
CA ILE A 116 -5.85 7.22 -5.71
C ILE A 116 -5.61 6.34 -4.48
N ALA A 117 -6.38 5.27 -4.32
CA ALA A 117 -6.26 4.36 -3.19
C ALA A 117 -4.85 3.78 -3.10
N ASN A 118 -4.37 3.18 -4.19
CA ASN A 118 -3.04 2.60 -4.25
C ASN A 118 -1.96 3.68 -4.08
N GLY A 119 -2.11 4.85 -4.73
CA GLY A 119 -1.18 5.98 -4.56
C GLY A 119 -1.03 6.40 -3.10
N ALA A 120 -2.14 6.49 -2.36
CA ALA A 120 -2.11 6.77 -0.93
C ALA A 120 -1.38 5.69 -0.13
N GLY A 121 -1.71 4.42 -0.33
CA GLY A 121 -1.00 3.30 0.30
C GLY A 121 0.50 3.29 -0.05
N GLY A 122 0.84 3.68 -1.27
CA GLY A 122 2.21 3.71 -1.78
C GLY A 122 3.02 4.81 -1.12
N MET A 123 2.42 6.00 -0.93
CA MET A 123 3.06 7.09 -0.17
C MET A 123 3.32 6.70 1.29
N ILE A 124 2.39 5.99 1.93
CA ILE A 124 2.58 5.48 3.30
C ILE A 124 3.76 4.51 3.33
N LEU A 125 3.81 3.54 2.41
CA LEU A 125 4.93 2.60 2.30
C LEU A 125 6.27 3.30 2.05
N LEU A 126 6.31 4.26 1.12
CA LEU A 126 7.51 5.04 0.84
C LEU A 126 7.98 5.83 2.06
N SER A 127 7.07 6.34 2.90
CA SER A 127 7.45 7.01 4.14
C SER A 127 8.14 6.07 5.13
N ALA A 128 7.67 4.82 5.26
CA ALA A 128 8.31 3.81 6.11
C ALA A 128 9.70 3.45 5.58
N VAL A 129 9.85 3.32 4.26
CA VAL A 129 11.16 3.08 3.62
C VAL A 129 12.10 4.27 3.83
N ALA A 130 11.62 5.51 3.71
CA ALA A 130 12.44 6.71 3.93
C ALA A 130 12.96 6.79 5.38
N VAL A 131 12.15 6.38 6.37
CA VAL A 131 12.62 6.22 7.76
C VAL A 131 13.72 5.17 7.84
N GLY A 132 13.54 4.01 7.21
CA GLY A 132 14.55 2.95 7.17
C GLY A 132 15.87 3.42 6.54
N VAL A 133 15.81 4.12 5.40
CA VAL A 133 16.99 4.69 4.74
C VAL A 133 17.74 5.62 5.69
N LYS A 134 17.03 6.50 6.41
CA LYS A 134 17.71 7.43 7.34
C LYS A 134 18.28 6.77 8.59
N VAL A 135 17.78 5.60 8.97
CA VAL A 135 18.30 4.83 10.11
C VAL A 135 19.58 4.07 9.73
N TYR A 136 19.69 3.58 8.49
CA TYR A 136 20.75 2.67 8.06
C TYR A 136 21.74 3.24 7.03
N GLY A 137 21.40 4.32 6.33
CA GLY A 137 22.25 5.02 5.37
C GLY A 137 22.89 6.26 5.99
#